data_AF-A0AAD0JGP2-F1
#
_entry.id   AF-A0AAD0JGP2-F1
#
_cell.length_a   1.000
_cell.length_b   1.000
_cell.length_c   1.000
_cell.angle_alpha   90.00
_cell.angle_beta   90.00
_cell.angle_gamma   90.00
#
_symmetry.space_group_name_H-M   'P 1'
#
loop_
_entity.id
_entity.type
_entity.pdbx_description
1 polymer ?
#
loop_
_entity_poly.entity_id
_entity_poly.type
_entity_poly.pdbx_seq_one_letter_code
_entity_poly.pdbx_strand_id
1 'polypeptide(L)'
;MKTPLRTLLASALLCAPVFATAAPALTPEQSLDLYARVLIEDDAAAARTLNDALRSAHDGKDAVTPTPGALAKALAEPWMALQASTGGTPDAAATEALYAKVLKASTCRATGSTIEDNEYVDGQKIASVDFSCKVVDLESVRPLFAASMTSDDPAARSRFIDAYTQALKSGTQRTVTGSQKLYSGAEQAYWFSGSFDELVTPVLEALAPFQLWMEDAQAASAPKVTGVPSCDLLLQQHRSCVAKIAPDQISGVDAMAEELKAKAQVQSADEMTQECKALRPIAQMMWTDECA
;
A
#
# COMPACT_ATOMS: atom_id res chain seq x y z
N MET A 1 42.96 66.33 -26.09
CA MET A 1 42.80 64.90 -26.40
C MET A 1 42.75 64.10 -25.10
N LYS A 2 41.67 63.33 -24.90
CA LYS A 2 41.51 62.10 -24.10
C LYS A 2 41.87 62.09 -22.58
N THR A 3 40.83 62.07 -21.75
CA THR A 3 40.72 61.29 -20.48
C THR A 3 40.87 59.77 -20.78
N PRO A 4 41.23 58.86 -19.84
CA PRO A 4 40.31 58.48 -18.74
C PRO A 4 40.91 57.92 -17.40
N LEU A 5 40.17 58.15 -16.31
CA LEU A 5 39.58 57.16 -15.37
C LEU A 5 40.47 56.18 -14.54
N ARG A 6 40.29 56.21 -13.20
CA ARG A 6 40.02 55.08 -12.24
C ARG A 6 40.40 55.53 -10.82
N THR A 7 39.49 56.06 -10.00
CA THR A 7 38.47 55.36 -9.18
C THR A 7 39.05 54.25 -8.30
N LEU A 8 39.50 54.60 -7.09
CA LEU A 8 39.74 53.67 -5.98
C LEU A 8 38.52 53.71 -5.05
N LEU A 9 37.66 52.70 -5.17
CA LEU A 9 36.54 52.45 -4.29
C LEU A 9 36.39 50.92 -4.12
N ALA A 10 36.04 50.53 -2.90
CA ALA A 10 35.50 49.23 -2.48
C ALA A 10 36.51 48.11 -2.19
N SER A 11 36.78 47.90 -0.90
CA SER A 11 37.03 46.58 -0.31
C SER A 11 36.59 46.60 1.16
N ALA A 12 35.28 46.64 1.37
CA ALA A 12 34.65 46.24 2.63
C ALA A 12 33.81 44.99 2.33
N LEU A 13 34.46 43.83 2.36
CA LEU A 13 33.75 42.55 2.34
C LEU A 13 33.03 42.41 3.69
N LEU A 14 31.72 42.62 3.65
CA LEU A 14 30.78 42.27 4.70
C LEU A 14 30.89 40.77 4.98
N CYS A 15 31.44 40.42 6.14
CA CYS A 15 31.21 39.12 6.77
C CYS A 15 29.73 39.07 7.18
N ALA A 16 28.85 38.66 6.27
CA ALA A 16 27.50 38.28 6.65
C ALA A 16 27.60 36.98 7.46
N PRO A 17 27.14 36.95 8.72
CA PRO A 17 27.04 35.69 9.45
C PRO A 17 26.08 34.78 8.68
N VAL A 18 26.59 33.63 8.25
CA VAL A 18 25.77 32.54 7.73
C VAL A 18 25.00 32.00 8.93
N PHE A 19 23.83 32.56 9.19
CA PHE A 19 22.88 31.93 10.07
C PHE A 19 22.47 30.62 9.40
N ALA A 20 22.95 29.50 9.93
CA ALA A 20 22.40 28.19 9.62
C ALA A 20 20.94 28.22 10.11
N THR A 21 20.02 28.60 9.22
CA THR A 21 18.60 28.47 9.50
C THR A 21 18.30 26.98 9.56
N ALA A 22 18.02 26.47 10.77
CA ALA A 22 17.47 25.14 10.93
C ALA A 22 16.25 25.02 10.01
N ALA A 23 16.15 23.90 9.27
CA ALA A 23 14.98 23.64 8.45
C ALA A 23 13.74 23.70 9.35
N PRO A 24 12.65 24.36 8.91
CA PRO A 24 11.42 24.38 9.69
C PRO A 24 10.94 22.95 9.95
N ALA A 25 10.51 22.67 11.19
CA ALA A 25 9.98 21.37 11.57
C ALA A 25 8.76 21.03 10.70
N LEU A 26 8.73 19.82 10.16
CA LEU A 26 7.63 19.33 9.35
C LEU A 26 6.43 18.97 10.23
N THR A 27 5.22 19.27 9.78
CA THR A 27 4.01 18.71 10.40
C THR A 27 3.88 17.22 10.07
N PRO A 28 3.09 16.43 10.82
CA PRO A 28 2.83 15.03 10.48
C PRO A 28 2.35 14.82 9.04
N GLU A 29 1.46 15.70 8.56
CA GLU A 29 0.93 15.65 7.18
C GLU A 29 2.03 15.90 6.15
N GLN A 30 2.87 16.91 6.37
CA GLN A 30 3.99 17.21 5.47
C GLN A 30 5.02 16.08 5.44
N SER A 31 5.28 15.46 6.60
CA SER A 31 6.13 14.27 6.68
C SER A 31 5.52 13.10 5.93
N LEU A 32 4.22 12.80 6.13
CA LEU A 32 3.54 11.73 5.42
C LEU A 32 3.55 11.95 3.90
N ASP A 33 3.27 13.18 3.44
CA ASP A 33 3.32 13.53 2.02
C ASP A 33 4.71 13.26 1.40
N LEU A 34 5.78 13.54 2.13
CA LEU A 34 7.14 13.21 1.69
C LEU A 34 7.38 11.70 1.66
N TYR A 35 6.98 10.96 2.70
CA TYR A 35 7.10 9.50 2.70
C TYR A 35 6.32 8.86 1.53
N ALA A 36 5.08 9.31 1.29
CA ALA A 36 4.26 8.83 0.18
C ALA A 36 4.92 9.09 -1.18
N ARG A 37 5.43 10.31 -1.39
CA ARG A 37 6.15 10.66 -2.62
C ARG A 37 7.43 9.86 -2.82
N VAL A 38 8.14 9.54 -1.75
CA VAL A 38 9.36 8.73 -1.81
C VAL A 38 9.07 7.25 -2.06
N LEU A 39 8.17 6.67 -1.26
CA LEU A 39 7.95 5.22 -1.22
C LEU A 39 7.02 4.74 -2.35
N ILE A 40 6.07 5.58 -2.78
CA ILE A 40 5.07 5.23 -3.78
C ILE A 40 5.37 5.94 -5.10
N GLU A 41 5.59 7.26 -5.10
CA GLU A 41 5.69 8.05 -6.35
C GLU A 41 7.12 8.10 -6.95
N ASP A 42 8.09 7.45 -6.30
CA ASP A 42 9.52 7.41 -6.69
C ASP A 42 10.13 8.82 -6.90
N ASP A 43 9.78 9.76 -6.01
CA ASP A 43 10.17 11.16 -6.11
C ASP A 43 11.51 11.46 -5.40
N ALA A 44 12.58 11.52 -6.19
CA ALA A 44 13.92 11.84 -5.71
C ALA A 44 14.07 13.26 -5.12
N ALA A 45 13.17 14.21 -5.43
CA ALA A 45 13.18 15.53 -4.79
C ALA A 45 12.54 15.48 -3.41
N ALA A 46 11.47 14.70 -3.25
CA ALA A 46 10.89 14.41 -1.94
C ALA A 46 11.89 13.68 -1.04
N ALA A 47 12.65 12.71 -1.59
CA ALA A 47 13.68 11.97 -0.84
C ALA A 47 14.75 12.91 -0.27
N ARG A 48 15.23 13.86 -1.09
CA ARG A 48 16.20 14.88 -0.64
C ARG A 48 15.62 15.77 0.46
N THR A 49 14.40 16.27 0.26
CA THR A 49 13.72 17.12 1.24
C THR A 49 13.52 16.40 2.57
N LEU A 50 13.11 15.13 2.52
CA LEU A 50 12.90 14.30 3.68
C LEU A 50 14.22 14.03 4.41
N ASN A 51 15.28 13.66 3.68
CA ASN A 51 16.60 13.45 4.27
C ASN A 51 17.17 14.72 4.88
N ASP A 52 17.00 15.88 4.25
CA ASP A 52 17.44 17.17 4.79
C ASP A 52 16.72 17.48 6.12
N ALA A 53 15.42 17.19 6.22
CA ALA A 53 14.64 17.36 7.44
C ALA A 53 15.03 16.37 8.55
N LEU A 54 15.41 15.14 8.19
CA LEU A 54 15.79 14.08 9.14
C LEU A 54 17.28 14.09 9.48
N ARG A 55 18.11 14.88 8.80
CA ARG A 55 19.57 14.80 8.88
C ARG A 55 20.13 14.97 10.29
N SER A 56 19.54 15.85 11.09
CA SER A 56 19.96 16.09 12.48
C SER A 56 19.70 14.88 13.38
N ALA A 57 18.68 14.09 13.08
CA ALA A 57 18.30 12.90 13.83
C ALA A 57 19.10 11.65 13.46
N HIS A 58 19.83 11.69 12.34
CA HIS A 58 20.55 10.56 11.76
C HIS A 58 22.06 10.79 11.66
N ASP A 59 22.65 11.52 12.63
CA ASP A 59 24.10 11.81 12.68
C ASP A 59 24.66 12.42 11.37
N GLY A 60 23.88 13.26 10.71
CA GLY A 60 24.26 13.87 9.43
C GLY A 60 24.07 12.97 8.20
N LYS A 61 23.57 11.75 8.37
CA LYS A 61 23.33 10.79 7.28
C LYS A 61 21.91 10.90 6.74
N ASP A 62 21.72 10.36 5.55
CA ASP A 62 20.40 10.21 4.95
C ASP A 62 19.62 9.12 5.69
N ALA A 63 18.39 9.45 6.09
CA ALA A 63 17.49 8.56 6.81
C ALA A 63 16.82 7.54 5.88
N VAL A 64 16.56 7.96 4.64
CA VAL A 64 16.00 7.13 3.58
C VAL A 64 16.92 7.11 2.37
N THR A 65 17.22 5.92 1.86
CA THR A 65 17.95 5.73 0.60
C THR A 65 17.10 4.88 -0.34
N PRO A 66 16.03 5.47 -0.92
CA PRO A 66 15.14 4.73 -1.80
C PRO A 66 15.94 4.17 -2.99
N THR A 67 15.70 2.91 -3.34
CA THR A 67 16.22 2.33 -4.57
C THR A 67 15.26 2.72 -5.69
N PRO A 68 15.68 3.56 -6.67
CA PRO A 68 14.78 4.03 -7.71
C PRO A 68 14.10 2.88 -8.44
N GLY A 69 12.79 2.99 -8.66
CA GLY A 69 12.00 1.97 -9.34
C GLY A 69 11.80 0.64 -8.60
N ALA A 70 12.27 0.48 -7.35
CA ALA A 70 12.17 -0.80 -6.64
C ALA A 70 10.71 -1.31 -6.52
N LEU A 71 9.76 -0.42 -6.21
CA LEU A 71 8.35 -0.78 -6.11
C LEU A 71 7.74 -1.11 -7.50
N ALA A 72 8.13 -0.35 -8.52
CA ALA A 72 7.70 -0.60 -9.90
C ALA A 72 8.18 -1.98 -10.38
N LYS A 73 9.42 -2.34 -10.05
CA LYS A 73 10.01 -3.65 -10.35
C LYS A 73 9.27 -4.77 -9.62
N ALA A 74 8.99 -4.59 -8.33
CA ALA A 74 8.26 -5.58 -7.53
C ALA A 74 6.84 -5.86 -8.08
N LEU A 75 6.17 -4.86 -8.68
CA LEU A 75 4.90 -5.04 -9.37
C LEU A 75 5.06 -5.62 -10.79
N ALA A 76 6.14 -5.25 -11.49
CA ALA A 76 6.41 -5.70 -12.86
C ALA A 76 6.72 -7.21 -12.93
N GLU A 77 7.56 -7.73 -12.03
CA GLU A 77 7.99 -9.14 -12.05
C GLU A 77 6.85 -10.16 -12.09
N PRO A 78 5.88 -10.17 -11.15
CA PRO A 78 4.76 -11.10 -11.20
C PRO A 78 3.86 -10.88 -12.41
N TRP A 79 3.73 -9.64 -12.88
CA TRP A 79 2.95 -9.32 -14.08
C TRP A 79 3.61 -9.89 -15.34
N MET A 80 4.92 -9.78 -15.47
CA MET A 80 5.67 -10.37 -16.59
C MET A 80 5.58 -11.89 -16.58
N ALA A 81 5.66 -12.53 -15.41
CA ALA A 81 5.46 -13.98 -15.30
C ALA A 81 4.06 -14.38 -15.81
N LEU A 82 3.04 -13.60 -15.50
CA LEU A 82 1.70 -13.80 -16.04
C LEU A 82 1.66 -13.62 -17.57
N GLN A 83 2.29 -12.59 -18.13
CA GLN A 83 2.37 -12.37 -19.58
C GLN A 83 3.10 -13.52 -20.31
N ALA A 84 4.18 -14.03 -19.72
CA ALA A 84 4.93 -15.15 -20.27
C ALA A 84 4.11 -16.45 -20.29
N SER A 85 3.22 -16.65 -19.31
CA SER A 85 2.38 -17.84 -19.22
C SER A 85 1.39 -18.02 -20.37
N THR A 86 1.12 -16.96 -21.14
CA THR A 86 0.30 -17.01 -22.38
C THR A 86 1.13 -16.98 -23.65
N GLY A 87 2.43 -17.28 -23.57
CA GLY A 87 3.35 -17.28 -24.70
C GLY A 87 3.85 -15.88 -25.12
N GLY A 88 3.62 -14.85 -24.30
CA GLY A 88 4.18 -13.53 -24.52
C GLY A 88 5.67 -13.46 -24.17
N THR A 89 6.39 -12.54 -24.80
CA THR A 89 7.78 -12.21 -24.43
C THR A 89 7.77 -10.81 -23.81
N PRO A 90 7.56 -10.68 -22.49
CA PRO A 90 7.47 -9.38 -21.85
C PRO A 90 8.80 -8.63 -21.95
N ASP A 91 8.72 -7.34 -22.25
CA ASP A 91 9.86 -6.42 -22.13
C ASP A 91 9.91 -5.90 -20.69
N ALA A 92 10.98 -6.27 -19.98
CA ALA A 92 11.16 -5.89 -18.59
C ALA A 92 11.26 -4.37 -18.40
N ALA A 93 12.05 -3.69 -19.23
CA ALA A 93 12.21 -2.24 -19.13
C ALA A 93 10.89 -1.53 -19.42
N ALA A 94 10.13 -1.99 -20.42
CA ALA A 94 8.82 -1.41 -20.73
C ALA A 94 7.78 -1.64 -19.62
N THR A 95 7.81 -2.82 -18.98
CA THR A 95 6.87 -3.17 -17.91
C THR A 95 7.18 -2.43 -16.61
N GLU A 96 8.47 -2.35 -16.24
CA GLU A 96 8.91 -1.53 -15.12
C GLU A 96 8.57 -0.05 -15.34
N ALA A 97 8.80 0.47 -16.56
CA ALA A 97 8.44 1.85 -16.90
C ALA A 97 6.92 2.10 -16.84
N LEU A 98 6.10 1.11 -17.20
CA LEU A 98 4.65 1.18 -17.05
C LEU A 98 4.26 1.35 -15.58
N TYR A 99 4.73 0.46 -14.70
CA TYR A 99 4.40 0.55 -13.28
C TYR A 99 4.98 1.80 -12.62
N ALA A 100 6.19 2.23 -12.98
CA ALA A 100 6.76 3.49 -12.49
C ALA A 100 5.87 4.68 -12.85
N LYS A 101 5.32 4.72 -14.07
CA LYS A 101 4.38 5.75 -14.49
C LYS A 101 3.08 5.70 -13.68
N VAL A 102 2.53 4.51 -13.46
CA VAL A 102 1.29 4.30 -12.70
C VAL A 102 1.46 4.73 -11.23
N LEU A 103 2.55 4.30 -10.60
CA LEU A 103 2.90 4.65 -9.23
C LEU A 103 3.08 6.16 -9.06
N LYS A 104 3.82 6.80 -9.96
CA LYS A 104 3.97 8.27 -9.97
C LYS A 104 2.64 9.02 -10.16
N ALA A 105 1.69 8.43 -10.88
CA ALA A 105 0.35 8.99 -11.05
C ALA A 105 -0.59 8.74 -9.86
N SER A 106 -0.17 7.95 -8.85
CA SER A 106 -1.03 7.56 -7.73
C SER A 106 -1.33 8.69 -6.73
N THR A 107 -0.56 9.78 -6.78
CA THR A 107 -0.73 11.05 -6.03
C THR A 107 -1.37 10.88 -4.64
N CYS A 108 -0.58 10.42 -3.67
CA CYS A 108 -1.03 10.16 -2.30
C CYS A 108 -0.82 11.40 -1.42
N ARG A 109 -1.88 11.92 -0.78
CA ARG A 109 -1.80 13.12 0.06
C ARG A 109 -2.49 12.92 1.39
N ALA A 110 -1.87 13.45 2.44
CA ALA A 110 -2.48 13.56 3.76
C ALA A 110 -3.76 14.40 3.70
N THR A 111 -4.77 13.99 4.46
CA THR A 111 -6.08 14.66 4.54
C THR A 111 -6.35 15.25 5.93
N GLY A 112 -5.58 14.84 6.93
CA GLY A 112 -5.61 15.39 8.29
C GLY A 112 -4.84 14.51 9.26
N SER A 113 -4.63 14.99 10.48
CA SER A 113 -4.04 14.18 11.54
C SER A 113 -4.68 14.43 12.90
N THR A 114 -4.54 13.44 13.78
CA THR A 114 -4.77 13.57 15.21
C THR A 114 -3.46 13.29 15.93
N ILE A 115 -3.16 14.06 16.99
CA ILE A 115 -1.90 13.95 17.74
C ILE A 115 -2.20 13.68 19.20
N GLU A 116 -1.57 12.67 19.76
CA GLU A 116 -1.69 12.27 21.16
C GLU A 116 -0.31 12.03 21.80
N ASP A 117 -0.28 11.98 23.13
CA ASP A 117 0.92 11.58 23.87
C ASP A 117 1.20 10.09 23.69
N ASN A 118 2.48 9.73 23.51
CA ASN A 118 2.88 8.33 23.57
C ASN A 118 2.93 7.88 25.03
N GLU A 119 2.00 7.03 25.45
CA GLU A 119 1.94 6.51 26.82
C GLU A 119 3.15 5.63 27.20
N TYR A 120 3.93 5.15 26.21
CA TYR A 120 5.08 4.27 26.42
C TYR A 120 6.43 4.97 26.34
N VAL A 121 6.51 6.17 25.76
CA VAL A 121 7.77 6.90 25.54
C VAL A 121 7.59 8.35 25.95
N ASP A 122 8.21 8.72 27.07
CA ASP A 122 8.09 10.06 27.65
C ASP A 122 8.54 11.16 26.66
N GLY A 123 7.73 12.20 26.57
CA GLY A 123 7.96 13.34 25.67
C GLY A 123 7.76 13.07 24.17
N GLN A 124 7.44 11.84 23.76
CA GLN A 124 7.09 11.52 22.37
C GLN A 124 5.59 11.68 22.12
N LYS A 125 5.24 12.14 20.92
CA LYS A 125 3.87 12.17 20.41
C LYS A 125 3.65 11.10 19.35
N ILE A 126 2.41 10.63 19.23
CA ILE A 126 1.94 9.79 18.13
C ILE A 126 0.99 10.63 17.29
N ALA A 127 1.22 10.70 15.99
CA ALA A 127 0.29 11.28 15.03
C ALA A 127 -0.35 10.15 14.21
N SER A 128 -1.68 10.04 14.25
CA SER A 128 -2.42 9.22 13.27
C SER A 128 -2.80 10.12 12.11
N VAL A 129 -2.20 9.89 10.95
CA VAL A 129 -2.35 10.75 9.77
C VAL A 129 -3.18 10.03 8.73
N ASP A 130 -4.38 10.55 8.46
CA ASP A 130 -5.25 10.04 7.39
C ASP A 130 -4.76 10.53 6.04
N PHE A 131 -4.92 9.71 5.00
CA PHE A 131 -4.52 10.04 3.64
C PHE A 131 -5.47 9.50 2.59
N SER A 132 -5.35 10.06 1.39
CA SER A 132 -6.01 9.57 0.18
C SER A 132 -5.04 9.48 -0.99
N CYS A 133 -5.21 8.47 -1.83
CA CYS A 133 -4.45 8.26 -3.07
C CYS A 133 -5.40 8.13 -4.27
N LYS A 134 -4.97 8.64 -5.43
CA LYS A 134 -5.67 8.50 -6.72
C LYS A 134 -5.03 7.40 -7.54
N VAL A 135 -5.49 6.18 -7.38
CA VAL A 135 -4.95 4.99 -8.06
C VAL A 135 -5.74 4.67 -9.31
N VAL A 136 -5.15 3.93 -10.25
CA VAL A 136 -5.89 3.43 -11.42
C VAL A 136 -7.05 2.53 -10.97
N ASP A 137 -8.21 2.70 -11.60
CA ASP A 137 -9.38 1.86 -11.38
C ASP A 137 -9.32 0.62 -12.29
N LEU A 138 -9.23 -0.54 -11.64
CA LEU A 138 -9.14 -1.85 -12.29
C LEU A 138 -10.42 -2.67 -12.13
N GLU A 139 -11.49 -2.13 -11.53
CA GLU A 139 -12.72 -2.90 -11.28
C GLU A 139 -13.38 -3.35 -12.59
N SER A 140 -13.26 -2.53 -13.64
CA SER A 140 -13.81 -2.85 -14.98
C SER A 140 -13.21 -4.12 -15.60
N VAL A 141 -11.99 -4.52 -15.22
CA VAL A 141 -11.33 -5.72 -15.78
C VAL A 141 -11.50 -6.95 -14.89
N ARG A 142 -12.10 -6.81 -13.71
CA ARG A 142 -12.34 -7.91 -12.78
C ARG A 142 -13.16 -9.08 -13.36
N PRO A 143 -14.21 -8.88 -14.18
CA PRO A 143 -14.91 -10.00 -14.82
C PRO A 143 -14.00 -10.80 -15.77
N LEU A 144 -13.05 -10.14 -16.43
CA LEU A 144 -12.07 -10.81 -17.29
C LEU A 144 -11.07 -11.62 -16.47
N PHE A 145 -10.69 -11.13 -15.29
CA PHE A 145 -9.89 -11.90 -14.34
C PHE A 145 -10.59 -13.20 -13.95
N ALA A 146 -11.85 -13.12 -13.50
CA ALA A 146 -12.64 -14.30 -13.13
C ALA A 146 -12.78 -15.31 -14.27
N ALA A 147 -13.02 -14.82 -15.50
CA ALA A 147 -13.07 -15.67 -16.69
C ALA A 147 -11.71 -16.32 -17.00
N SER A 148 -10.59 -15.62 -16.80
CA SER A 148 -9.26 -16.18 -17.03
C SER A 148 -8.85 -17.28 -16.06
N MET A 149 -9.48 -17.33 -14.87
CA MET A 149 -9.23 -18.36 -13.85
C MET A 149 -10.04 -19.63 -14.06
N THR A 150 -11.21 -19.54 -14.70
CA THR A 150 -12.18 -20.63 -14.78
C THR A 150 -12.36 -21.21 -16.19
N SER A 151 -11.90 -20.49 -17.21
CA SER A 151 -12.09 -20.89 -18.59
C SER A 151 -10.98 -21.82 -19.08
N ASP A 152 -11.38 -22.88 -19.80
CA ASP A 152 -10.46 -23.74 -20.55
C ASP A 152 -9.96 -23.06 -21.86
N ASP A 153 -10.46 -21.86 -22.21
CA ASP A 153 -10.03 -21.08 -23.37
C ASP A 153 -8.73 -20.33 -23.07
N PRO A 154 -7.59 -20.68 -23.71
CA PRO A 154 -6.33 -19.97 -23.51
C PRO A 154 -6.41 -18.48 -23.86
N ALA A 155 -7.35 -18.08 -24.75
CA ALA A 155 -7.54 -16.68 -25.10
C ALA A 155 -8.19 -15.85 -23.98
N ALA A 156 -8.86 -16.48 -23.01
CA ALA A 156 -9.44 -15.76 -21.87
C ALA A 156 -8.37 -15.06 -21.03
N ARG A 157 -7.25 -15.75 -20.79
CA ARG A 157 -6.11 -15.20 -20.05
C ARG A 157 -5.41 -14.07 -20.81
N SER A 158 -5.23 -14.23 -22.13
CA SER A 158 -4.68 -13.14 -22.96
C SER A 158 -5.58 -11.90 -22.97
N ARG A 159 -6.90 -12.06 -23.11
CA ARG A 159 -7.86 -10.94 -23.03
C ARG A 159 -7.78 -10.18 -21.72
N PHE A 160 -7.66 -10.90 -20.60
CA PHE A 160 -7.48 -10.29 -19.29
C PHE A 160 -6.17 -9.50 -19.21
N ILE A 161 -5.05 -10.10 -19.62
CA ILE A 161 -3.73 -9.47 -19.64
C ILE A 161 -3.74 -8.17 -20.45
N ASP A 162 -4.33 -8.21 -21.64
CA ASP A 162 -4.41 -7.05 -22.53
C ASP A 162 -5.27 -5.93 -21.91
N ALA A 163 -6.46 -6.28 -21.40
CA ALA A 163 -7.37 -5.32 -20.79
C ALA A 163 -6.79 -4.69 -19.52
N TYR A 164 -6.15 -5.49 -18.67
CA TYR A 164 -5.47 -5.00 -17.46
C TYR A 164 -4.33 -4.06 -17.79
N THR A 165 -3.47 -4.44 -18.75
CA THR A 165 -2.36 -3.59 -19.22
C THR A 165 -2.89 -2.28 -19.80
N GLN A 166 -4.01 -2.31 -20.53
CA GLN A 166 -4.64 -1.12 -21.06
C GLN A 166 -5.23 -0.23 -19.96
N ALA A 167 -5.87 -0.83 -18.95
CA ALA A 167 -6.40 -0.11 -17.80
C ALA A 167 -5.28 0.58 -17.01
N LEU A 168 -4.14 -0.07 -16.78
CA LEU A 168 -2.96 0.57 -16.18
C LEU A 168 -2.47 1.78 -17.00
N LYS A 169 -2.53 1.70 -18.33
CA LYS A 169 -2.02 2.78 -19.21
C LYS A 169 -2.93 4.00 -19.28
N SER A 170 -4.26 3.80 -19.28
CA SER A 170 -5.22 4.85 -19.61
C SER A 170 -6.56 4.77 -18.87
N GLY A 171 -6.66 3.93 -17.85
CA GLY A 171 -7.86 3.78 -17.04
C GLY A 171 -8.20 5.05 -16.28
N THR A 172 -9.45 5.17 -15.86
CA THR A 172 -9.86 6.19 -14.90
C THR A 172 -9.18 5.96 -13.55
N GLN A 173 -9.09 7.00 -12.74
CA GLN A 173 -8.60 6.86 -11.37
C GLN A 173 -9.76 6.74 -10.38
N ARG A 174 -9.55 5.94 -9.34
CA ARG A 174 -10.40 5.88 -8.14
C ARG A 174 -9.62 6.35 -6.92
N THR A 175 -10.34 6.66 -5.85
CA THR A 175 -9.73 7.05 -4.58
C THR A 175 -9.60 5.84 -3.68
N VAL A 176 -8.43 5.65 -3.07
CA VAL A 176 -8.24 4.77 -1.91
C VAL A 176 -7.79 5.62 -0.73
N THR A 177 -8.13 5.20 0.48
CA THR A 177 -7.85 5.92 1.72
C THR A 177 -7.18 5.00 2.72
N GLY A 178 -6.43 5.59 3.65
CA GLY A 178 -5.83 4.86 4.76
C GLY A 178 -5.43 5.82 5.87
N SER A 179 -4.82 5.28 6.91
CA SER A 179 -4.24 6.03 8.01
C SER A 179 -2.88 5.45 8.33
N GLN A 180 -1.90 6.30 8.63
CA GLN A 180 -0.53 5.89 8.98
C GLN A 180 -0.16 6.53 10.30
N LYS A 181 0.34 5.73 11.24
CA LYS A 181 0.94 6.25 12.47
C LYS A 181 2.35 6.76 12.23
N LEU A 182 2.63 7.96 12.72
CA LEU A 182 3.96 8.54 12.83
C LEU A 182 4.27 8.86 14.29
N TYR A 183 5.54 8.81 14.64
CA TYR A 183 6.08 9.08 15.96
C TYR A 183 6.97 10.30 15.89
N SER A 184 6.85 11.19 16.87
CA SER A 184 7.66 12.38 16.93
C SER A 184 9.09 12.07 17.37
N GLY A 185 10.04 12.79 16.79
CA GLY A 185 11.38 12.95 17.35
C GLY A 185 11.38 13.84 18.60
N ALA A 186 12.57 14.10 19.13
CA ALA A 186 12.77 15.07 20.21
C ALA A 186 12.17 16.43 19.83
N GLU A 187 11.43 17.03 20.77
CA GLU A 187 10.72 18.32 20.58
C GLU A 187 9.81 18.38 19.35
N GLN A 188 9.36 17.22 18.83
CA GLN A 188 8.58 17.11 17.59
C GLN A 188 9.29 17.72 16.36
N ALA A 189 10.62 17.75 16.36
CA ALA A 189 11.40 18.30 15.25
C ALA A 189 11.25 17.52 13.93
N TYR A 190 10.86 16.25 14.01
CA TYR A 190 10.62 15.37 12.87
C TYR A 190 9.61 14.26 13.20
N TRP A 191 9.11 13.58 12.17
CA TRP A 191 8.17 12.47 12.28
C TRP A 191 8.65 11.24 11.51
N PHE A 192 8.51 10.06 12.10
CA PHE A 192 8.98 8.80 11.52
C PHE A 192 8.03 7.65 11.83
N SER A 193 8.16 6.52 11.15
CA SER A 193 7.46 5.28 11.50
C SER A 193 8.43 4.10 11.48
N GLY A 194 8.13 3.07 12.27
CA GLY A 194 8.83 1.79 12.21
C GLY A 194 8.45 0.94 11.00
N SER A 195 7.26 1.19 10.41
CA SER A 195 6.79 0.55 9.18
C SER A 195 5.90 1.53 8.40
N PHE A 196 5.93 1.41 7.07
CA PHE A 196 5.06 2.16 6.15
C PHE A 196 4.08 1.24 5.41
N ASP A 197 3.84 0.04 5.94
CA ASP A 197 2.93 -0.92 5.32
C ASP A 197 1.50 -0.37 5.24
N GLU A 198 1.04 0.37 6.25
CA GLU A 198 -0.30 1.01 6.25
C GLU A 198 -0.42 2.09 5.17
N LEU A 199 0.68 2.76 4.83
CA LEU A 199 0.74 3.74 3.75
C LEU A 199 0.79 3.07 2.36
N VAL A 200 1.59 2.02 2.21
CA VAL A 200 1.90 1.41 0.89
C VAL A 200 0.85 0.37 0.48
N THR A 201 0.35 -0.43 1.42
CA THR A 201 -0.57 -1.55 1.14
C THR A 201 -1.82 -1.13 0.37
N PRO A 202 -2.54 -0.05 0.71
CA PRO A 202 -3.74 0.34 -0.03
C PRO A 202 -3.49 0.61 -1.52
N VAL A 203 -2.30 1.11 -1.87
CA VAL A 203 -1.90 1.34 -3.26
C VAL A 203 -1.55 0.02 -3.94
N LEU A 204 -0.81 -0.86 -3.26
CA LEU A 204 -0.47 -2.19 -3.82
C LEU A 204 -1.70 -3.06 -4.04
N GLU A 205 -2.62 -3.12 -3.09
CA GLU A 205 -3.89 -3.85 -3.24
C GLU A 205 -4.73 -3.28 -4.39
N ALA A 206 -4.68 -1.97 -4.63
CA ALA A 206 -5.36 -1.38 -5.77
C ALA A 206 -4.69 -1.67 -7.12
N LEU A 207 -3.35 -1.76 -7.16
CA LEU A 207 -2.57 -1.95 -8.38
C LEU A 207 -2.21 -3.42 -8.67
N ALA A 208 -2.48 -4.34 -7.76
CA ALA A 208 -2.32 -5.78 -7.91
C ALA A 208 -3.42 -6.54 -7.12
N PRO A 209 -4.71 -6.33 -7.43
CA PRO A 209 -5.83 -6.83 -6.62
C PRO A 209 -6.09 -8.34 -6.73
N PHE A 210 -5.18 -9.13 -7.32
CA PHE A 210 -5.46 -10.51 -7.73
C PHE A 210 -5.80 -11.43 -6.58
N GLN A 211 -5.11 -11.29 -5.44
CA GLN A 211 -5.41 -12.08 -4.24
C GLN A 211 -6.83 -11.78 -3.73
N LEU A 212 -7.19 -10.49 -3.64
CA LEU A 212 -8.53 -10.06 -3.24
C LEU A 212 -9.58 -10.56 -4.22
N TRP A 213 -9.33 -10.45 -5.53
CA TRP A 213 -10.26 -10.94 -6.54
C TRP A 213 -10.41 -12.47 -6.52
N MET A 214 -9.33 -13.21 -6.24
CA MET A 214 -9.40 -14.67 -6.05
C MET A 214 -10.23 -15.02 -4.82
N GLU A 215 -9.97 -14.37 -3.69
CA GLU A 215 -10.75 -14.58 -2.47
C GLU A 215 -12.22 -14.25 -2.69
N ASP A 216 -12.54 -13.14 -3.35
CA ASP A 216 -13.92 -12.78 -3.65
C ASP A 216 -14.59 -13.77 -4.61
N ALA A 217 -13.86 -14.30 -5.60
CA ALA A 217 -14.37 -15.33 -6.49
C ALA A 217 -14.65 -16.64 -5.74
N GLN A 218 -13.75 -17.05 -4.85
CA GLN A 218 -13.97 -18.21 -3.98
C GLN A 218 -15.15 -17.98 -3.04
N ALA A 219 -15.22 -16.81 -2.41
CA ALA A 219 -16.30 -16.42 -1.53
C ALA A 219 -17.66 -16.39 -2.24
N ALA A 220 -17.71 -15.93 -3.50
CA ALA A 220 -18.93 -15.96 -4.31
C ALA A 220 -19.43 -17.39 -4.60
N SER A 221 -18.52 -18.38 -4.60
CA SER A 221 -18.85 -19.80 -4.74
C SER A 221 -19.15 -20.51 -3.41
N ALA A 222 -18.88 -19.85 -2.28
CA ALA A 222 -19.10 -20.42 -0.95
C ALA A 222 -20.60 -20.51 -0.63
N PRO A 223 -21.01 -21.53 0.16
CA PRO A 223 -22.35 -21.55 0.73
C PRO A 223 -22.62 -20.29 1.56
N LYS A 224 -23.72 -19.60 1.27
CA LYS A 224 -24.10 -18.36 1.96
C LYS A 224 -24.69 -18.66 3.35
N VAL A 225 -23.84 -18.91 4.33
CA VAL A 225 -24.24 -19.28 5.69
C VAL A 225 -24.56 -18.04 6.52
N THR A 226 -23.68 -17.04 6.44
CA THR A 226 -23.75 -15.76 7.15
C THR A 226 -24.24 -14.62 6.25
N GLY A 227 -24.05 -14.75 4.93
CA GLY A 227 -24.33 -13.69 3.97
C GLY A 227 -23.19 -12.68 3.82
N VAL A 228 -22.09 -12.85 4.57
CA VAL A 228 -20.87 -12.05 4.49
C VAL A 228 -19.80 -12.88 3.76
N PRO A 229 -19.35 -12.46 2.55
CA PRO A 229 -18.50 -13.30 1.69
C PRO A 229 -17.22 -13.82 2.36
N SER A 230 -16.50 -12.97 3.10
CA SER A 230 -15.25 -13.34 3.79
C SER A 230 -15.47 -14.40 4.89
N CYS A 231 -16.59 -14.31 5.60
CA CYS A 231 -17.01 -15.28 6.61
C CYS A 231 -17.44 -16.60 5.98
N ASP A 232 -18.25 -16.54 4.91
CA ASP A 232 -18.73 -17.71 4.19
C ASP A 232 -17.56 -18.51 3.57
N LEU A 233 -16.57 -17.81 3.01
CA LEU A 233 -15.34 -18.44 2.52
C LEU A 233 -14.53 -19.10 3.65
N LEU A 234 -14.34 -18.40 4.77
CA LEU A 234 -13.65 -18.93 5.94
C LEU A 234 -14.31 -20.23 6.41
N LEU A 235 -15.63 -20.22 6.58
CA LEU A 235 -16.40 -21.39 7.03
C LEU A 235 -16.31 -22.54 6.02
N GLN A 236 -16.40 -22.26 4.72
CA GLN A 236 -16.26 -23.27 3.67
C GLN A 236 -14.89 -23.94 3.71
N GLN A 237 -13.82 -23.15 3.72
CA GLN A 237 -12.44 -23.67 3.75
C GLN A 237 -12.16 -24.43 5.03
N HIS A 238 -12.54 -23.87 6.19
CA HIS A 238 -12.33 -24.51 7.48
C HIS A 238 -13.12 -25.82 7.59
N ARG A 239 -14.38 -25.84 7.15
CA ARG A 239 -15.19 -27.08 7.10
C ARG A 239 -14.56 -28.13 6.20
N SER A 240 -14.12 -27.74 5.00
CA SER A 240 -13.49 -28.65 4.04
C SER A 240 -12.23 -29.30 4.63
N CYS A 241 -11.39 -28.50 5.29
CA CYS A 241 -10.20 -28.97 5.97
C CYS A 241 -10.53 -29.92 7.13
N VAL A 242 -11.39 -29.49 8.08
CA VAL A 242 -11.78 -30.31 9.25
C VAL A 242 -12.43 -31.62 8.80
N ALA A 243 -13.23 -31.62 7.75
CA ALA A 243 -13.81 -32.85 7.21
C ALA A 243 -12.77 -33.86 6.70
N LYS A 244 -11.58 -33.38 6.25
CA LYS A 244 -10.46 -34.24 5.86
C LYS A 244 -9.67 -34.73 7.08
N ILE A 245 -9.28 -33.83 7.99
CA ILE A 245 -8.25 -34.10 9.00
C ILE A 245 -8.80 -34.47 10.39
N ALA A 246 -10.02 -34.06 10.70
CA ALA A 246 -10.67 -34.26 12.00
C ALA A 246 -12.21 -34.31 11.83
N PRO A 247 -12.75 -35.31 11.11
CA PRO A 247 -14.16 -35.34 10.74
C PRO A 247 -15.11 -35.40 11.95
N ASP A 248 -14.64 -35.92 13.09
CA ASP A 248 -15.35 -35.92 14.38
C ASP A 248 -15.52 -34.51 14.97
N GLN A 249 -14.73 -33.53 14.53
CA GLN A 249 -14.78 -32.13 14.98
C GLN A 249 -15.63 -31.22 14.08
N ILE A 250 -16.30 -31.76 13.05
CA ILE A 250 -17.16 -30.96 12.14
C ILE A 250 -18.23 -30.17 12.92
N SER A 251 -18.76 -30.71 14.02
CA SER A 251 -19.75 -30.02 14.84
C SER A 251 -19.22 -28.73 15.46
N GLY A 252 -17.90 -28.62 15.69
CA GLY A 252 -17.26 -27.37 16.12
C GLY A 252 -17.32 -26.30 15.04
N VAL A 253 -17.18 -26.69 13.76
CA VAL A 253 -17.33 -25.79 12.62
C VAL A 253 -18.78 -25.35 12.44
N ASP A 254 -19.75 -26.26 12.65
CA ASP A 254 -21.17 -25.93 12.65
C ASP A 254 -21.53 -24.92 13.76
N ALA A 255 -20.94 -25.06 14.96
CA ALA A 255 -21.14 -24.11 16.05
C ALA A 255 -20.57 -22.72 15.72
N MET A 256 -19.34 -22.67 15.16
CA MET A 256 -18.73 -21.41 14.70
C MET A 256 -19.59 -20.74 13.61
N ALA A 257 -20.15 -21.53 12.69
CA ALA A 257 -21.03 -21.02 11.65
C ALA A 257 -22.29 -20.34 12.21
N GLU A 258 -22.95 -20.95 13.20
CA GLU A 258 -24.13 -20.37 13.83
C GLU A 258 -23.78 -19.12 14.67
N GLU A 259 -22.62 -19.07 15.32
CA GLU A 259 -22.16 -17.87 16.03
C GLU A 259 -21.93 -16.70 15.06
N LEU A 260 -21.18 -16.92 13.97
CA LEU A 260 -20.92 -15.89 12.97
C LEU A 260 -22.21 -15.42 12.29
N LYS A 261 -23.14 -16.35 12.03
CA LYS A 261 -24.46 -16.02 11.49
C LYS A 261 -25.28 -15.17 12.44
N ALA A 262 -25.25 -15.46 13.75
CA ALA A 262 -25.91 -14.63 14.76
C ALA A 262 -25.29 -13.22 14.84
N LYS A 263 -23.96 -13.11 14.80
CA LYS A 263 -23.26 -11.81 14.77
C LYS A 263 -23.58 -11.00 13.53
N ALA A 264 -23.65 -11.64 12.36
CA ALA A 264 -24.00 -10.98 11.10
C ALA A 264 -25.40 -10.34 11.09
N GLN A 265 -26.30 -10.74 12.01
CA GLN A 265 -27.62 -10.11 12.15
C GLN A 265 -27.58 -8.78 12.90
N VAL A 266 -26.51 -8.49 13.65
CA VAL A 266 -26.42 -7.32 14.54
C VAL A 266 -25.23 -6.41 14.24
N GLN A 267 -24.23 -6.88 13.49
CA GLN A 267 -23.08 -6.10 13.05
C GLN A 267 -23.20 -5.70 11.58
N SER A 268 -22.46 -4.67 11.18
CA SER A 268 -22.34 -4.29 9.77
C SER A 268 -21.53 -5.32 8.98
N ALA A 269 -21.73 -5.34 7.65
CA ALA A 269 -20.97 -6.22 6.76
C ALA A 269 -19.45 -5.93 6.80
N ASP A 270 -19.06 -4.68 7.04
CA ASP A 270 -17.66 -4.27 7.14
C ASP A 270 -17.02 -4.77 8.45
N GLU A 271 -17.71 -4.63 9.58
CA GLU A 271 -17.26 -5.18 10.87
C GLU A 271 -17.13 -6.70 10.81
N MET A 272 -18.13 -7.39 10.28
CA MET A 272 -18.09 -8.84 10.08
C MET A 272 -16.93 -9.24 9.14
N THR A 273 -16.66 -8.44 8.11
CA THR A 273 -15.56 -8.69 7.19
C THR A 273 -14.21 -8.60 7.89
N GLN A 274 -14.00 -7.60 8.73
CA GLN A 274 -12.78 -7.48 9.52
C GLN A 274 -12.64 -8.61 10.54
N GLU A 275 -13.73 -8.98 11.22
CA GLU A 275 -13.74 -10.09 12.17
C GLU A 275 -13.33 -11.41 11.49
N CYS A 276 -13.94 -11.74 10.35
CA CYS A 276 -13.62 -12.97 9.62
C CYS A 276 -12.23 -12.95 8.97
N LYS A 277 -11.73 -11.78 8.55
CA LYS A 277 -10.33 -11.61 8.15
C LYS A 277 -9.37 -11.89 9.32
N ALA A 278 -9.70 -11.42 10.54
CA ALA A 278 -8.89 -11.67 11.73
C ALA A 278 -8.95 -13.13 12.21
N LEU A 279 -10.08 -13.82 12.03
CA LEU A 279 -10.25 -15.22 12.38
C LEU A 279 -9.54 -16.18 11.42
N ARG A 280 -9.38 -15.80 10.14
CA ARG A 280 -8.74 -16.64 9.13
C ARG A 280 -7.35 -17.17 9.51
N PRO A 281 -6.37 -16.33 9.93
CA PRO A 281 -5.06 -16.85 10.33
C PRO A 281 -5.15 -17.81 11.53
N ILE A 282 -6.12 -17.60 12.43
CA ILE A 282 -6.35 -18.50 13.57
C ILE A 282 -6.84 -19.86 13.09
N ALA A 283 -7.81 -19.88 12.18
CA ALA A 283 -8.29 -21.11 11.55
C ALA A 283 -7.19 -21.82 10.77
N GLN A 284 -6.36 -21.07 10.03
CA GLN A 284 -5.23 -21.59 9.25
C GLN A 284 -4.14 -22.25 10.09
N MET A 285 -3.94 -21.82 11.35
CA MET A 285 -3.02 -22.52 12.26
C MET A 285 -3.45 -23.96 12.58
N MET A 286 -4.74 -24.28 12.42
CA MET A 286 -5.28 -25.63 12.58
C MET A 286 -5.26 -26.43 11.27
N TRP A 287 -4.96 -25.80 10.14
CA TRP A 287 -4.92 -26.46 8.85
C TRP A 287 -3.55 -27.08 8.63
N THR A 288 -3.52 -28.34 8.21
CA THR A 288 -2.30 -29.03 7.80
C THR A 288 -2.17 -29.00 6.27
N ASP A 289 -1.02 -29.44 5.75
CA ASP A 289 -0.79 -29.54 4.30
C ASP A 289 -1.84 -30.42 3.58
N GLU A 290 -2.47 -31.36 4.29
CA GLU A 290 -3.57 -32.21 3.80
C GLU A 290 -4.84 -31.40 3.43
N CYS A 291 -4.94 -30.15 3.89
CA CYS A 291 -6.04 -29.25 3.62
C CYS A 291 -5.90 -28.46 2.31
N ALA A 292 -4.70 -28.45 1.71
CA ALA A 292 -4.44 -27.88 0.39
C ALA A 292 -5.04 -28.72 -0.76
#